data_AF-A0A6N4SQW9-F1
#
_entry.id   AF-A0A6N4SQW9-F1
#
_cell.length_a   1.000
_cell.length_b   1.000
_cell.length_c   1.000
_cell.angle_alpha   90.00
_cell.angle_beta   90.00
_cell.angle_gamma   90.00
#
_symmetry.space_group_name_H-M   'P 1'
#
loop_
_entity.id
_entity.type
_entity.pdbx_description
1 polymer ?
#
loop_
_entity_poly.entity_id
_entity_poly.type
_entity_poly.pdbx_seq_one_letter_code
_entity_poly.pdbx_strand_id
1 'polypeptide(L)' 'MIKNNIKHTWYFGHPQQLVWDYLTKPELLSQWLMESDFQPVAGHTFMFNTKPKVKVGFDGLIYCQVLKVQPDHE' A
#
# COMPACT_ATOMS: atom_id res chain seq x y z
N MET A 1 -0.19 -26.97 -12.15
CA MET A 1 -0.85 -26.15 -11.11
C MET A 1 -0.20 -24.77 -11.14
N ILE A 2 -0.94 -23.72 -11.51
CA ILE A 2 -0.39 -22.35 -11.56
C ILE A 2 -0.29 -21.86 -10.11
N LYS A 3 0.90 -21.42 -9.69
CA LYS A 3 1.08 -20.78 -8.38
C LYS A 3 0.56 -19.33 -8.48
N ASN A 4 -0.64 -19.08 -7.96
CA ASN A 4 -1.25 -17.75 -7.94
C ASN A 4 -0.79 -16.90 -6.73
N ASN A 5 0.45 -17.09 -6.26
CA ASN A 5 0.99 -16.39 -5.09
C ASN A 5 2.26 -15.65 -5.49
N ILE A 6 2.27 -14.33 -5.29
CA ILE A 6 3.44 -13.48 -5.46
C ILE A 6 4.03 -13.27 -4.06
N LYS A 7 5.24 -13.79 -3.81
CA LYS A 7 5.96 -13.65 -2.54
C LYS A 7 7.37 -13.13 -2.78
N HIS A 8 7.68 -12.01 -2.13
CA HIS A 8 9.00 -11.40 -2.12
C HIS A 8 9.40 -11.08 -0.68
N THR A 9 10.70 -11.16 -0.38
CA THR A 9 11.27 -10.83 0.93
C THR A 9 12.40 -9.82 0.72
N TRP A 10 12.39 -8.75 1.51
CA TRP A 10 13.42 -7.73 1.53
C TRP A 10 13.96 -7.53 2.93
N TYR A 11 15.22 -7.12 3.03
CA TYR A 11 15.86 -6.73 4.28
C TYR A 11 16.15 -5.23 4.26
N PHE A 12 15.75 -4.53 5.32
CA PHE A 12 16.03 -3.12 5.53
C PHE A 12 16.90 -2.98 6.77
N GLY A 13 18.06 -2.33 6.64
CA GLY A 13 18.96 -2.03 7.77
C GLY A 13 18.48 -0.86 8.63
N HIS A 14 17.16 -0.74 8.83
CA HIS A 14 16.51 0.37 9.50
C HIS A 14 15.61 -0.14 10.63
N PRO A 15 15.34 0.69 11.66
CA PRO A 15 14.40 0.31 12.72
C PRO A 15 13.03 -0.05 12.17
N GLN A 16 12.36 -1.04 12.78
CA GLN A 16 11.02 -1.48 12.37
C GLN A 16 10.02 -0.33 12.33
N GLN A 17 10.06 0.58 13.31
CA GLN A 17 9.18 1.75 13.34
C GLN A 17 9.37 2.65 12.11
N LEU A 18 10.59 2.82 11.62
CA LEU A 18 10.83 3.63 10.43
C LEU A 18 10.22 2.96 9.19
N VAL A 19 10.41 1.64 9.04
CA VAL A 19 9.78 0.90 7.93
C VAL A 19 8.26 0.95 8.04
N TRP A 20 7.72 0.80 9.24
CA TRP A 20 6.28 0.89 9.51
C TRP A 20 5.70 2.26 9.13
N ASP A 21 6.38 3.34 9.49
CA ASP A 21 5.99 4.70 9.11
C ASP A 21 5.92 4.85 7.58
N TYR A 22 6.90 4.34 6.83
CA TYR A 22 6.90 4.37 5.36
C TYR A 22 5.83 3.47 4.71
N LEU A 23 5.26 2.54 5.47
CA LEU A 23 4.16 1.66 5.04
C LEU A 23 2.79 2.19 5.46
N THR A 24 2.70 3.13 6.41
CA THR A 24 1.44 3.52 7.04
C THR A 24 1.14 5.02 7.05
N LYS A 25 2.14 5.89 6.98
CA LYS A 25 1.95 7.33 6.88
C LYS A 25 1.74 7.73 5.41
N PRO A 26 0.57 8.27 5.03
CA PRO A 26 0.26 8.54 3.63
C PRO A 26 1.27 9.46 2.93
N GLU A 27 1.86 10.43 3.65
CA GLU A 27 2.89 11.33 3.13
C GLU A 27 4.25 10.66 2.86
N LEU A 28 4.54 9.54 3.52
CA LEU A 28 5.74 8.74 3.27
C LEU A 28 5.47 7.65 2.24
N LEU A 29 4.29 7.03 2.31
CA LEU A 29 3.84 6.01 1.37
C LEU A 29 3.76 6.54 -0.07
N SER A 30 3.31 7.78 -0.24
CA SER A 30 3.18 8.43 -1.55
C SER A 30 4.52 8.63 -2.27
N GLN A 31 5.65 8.63 -1.55
CA GLN A 31 6.98 8.83 -2.14
C GLN A 31 7.43 7.67 -3.03
N TRP A 32 6.88 6.46 -2.80
CA TRP A 32 7.34 5.25 -3.50
C TRP A 32 6.19 4.41 -4.08
N LEU A 33 4.96 4.63 -3.62
CA LEU A 33 3.78 3.98 -4.16
C LEU A 33 2.92 4.96 -4.98
N MET A 34 1.89 5.54 -4.37
CA MET A 34 0.93 6.47 -4.97
C MET A 34 0.31 7.34 -3.87
N GLU A 35 -0.14 8.54 -4.23
CA GLU A 35 -0.90 9.39 -3.33
C GLU A 35 -2.25 8.74 -2.97
N SER A 36 -2.60 8.82 -1.68
CA SER A 36 -3.88 8.37 -1.13
C SER A 36 -4.09 8.96 0.26
N ASP A 37 -5.32 8.94 0.74
CA ASP A 37 -5.69 9.20 2.13
C ASP A 37 -5.62 7.92 2.98
N PHE A 38 -4.62 7.07 2.73
CA PHE A 38 -4.44 5.81 3.45
C PHE A 38 -4.43 6.04 4.97
N GLN A 39 -5.14 5.17 5.68
CA GLN A 39 -5.11 5.08 7.14
C GLN A 39 -4.94 3.62 7.53
N PRO A 40 -4.07 3.29 8.51
CA PRO A 40 -3.88 1.93 8.99
C PRO A 40 -5.04 1.50 9.91
N VAL A 41 -6.28 1.56 9.41
CA VAL A 41 -7.52 1.22 10.10
C VAL A 41 -8.28 0.18 9.29
N ALA A 42 -8.52 -1.00 9.87
CA ALA A 42 -9.27 -2.04 9.19
C ALA A 42 -10.68 -1.55 8.79
N GLY A 43 -11.09 -1.86 7.55
CA GLY A 43 -12.33 -1.39 6.96
C GLY A 43 -12.23 -0.05 6.22
N HIS A 44 -11.17 0.75 6.44
CA HIS A 44 -10.97 2.01 5.72
C HIS A 44 -10.88 1.75 4.21
N THR A 45 -11.74 2.43 3.46
CA THR A 45 -11.77 2.38 2.00
C THR A 45 -11.15 3.65 1.43
N PHE A 46 -10.28 3.48 0.46
CA PHE A 46 -9.56 4.59 -0.15
C PHE A 46 -9.26 4.28 -1.63
N MET A 47 -8.70 5.25 -2.33
CA MET A 47 -8.24 5.07 -3.70
C MET A 47 -6.78 5.47 -3.84
N PHE A 48 -6.00 4.67 -4.57
CA PHE A 48 -4.77 5.18 -5.15
C PHE A 48 -5.07 5.81 -6.51
N ASN A 49 -4.40 6.93 -6.79
CA ASN A 49 -4.49 7.62 -8.06
C ASN A 49 -3.18 7.46 -8.83
N THR A 50 -3.28 7.06 -10.10
CA THR A 50 -2.17 7.01 -11.04
C THR A 50 -2.58 7.48 -12.42
N LYS A 51 -1.61 7.58 -13.33
CA LYS A 51 -1.88 7.99 -14.71
C LYS A 51 -2.81 6.98 -15.39
N PRO A 52 -3.95 7.43 -15.94
CA PRO A 52 -4.86 6.56 -16.68
C PRO A 52 -4.15 5.87 -17.84
N LYS A 53 -4.45 4.58 -18.05
CA LYS A 53 -4.01 3.84 -19.24
C LYS A 53 -5.22 3.56 -20.11
N VAL A 54 -5.70 4.61 -20.77
CA VAL A 54 -6.92 4.60 -21.60
C VAL A 54 -6.92 3.50 -22.67
N LYS A 55 -5.75 3.19 -23.25
CA LYS A 55 -5.61 2.12 -24.26
C LYS A 55 -6.01 0.73 -23.77
N VAL A 56 -5.97 0.50 -22.46
CA VAL A 56 -6.35 -0.78 -21.83
C VAL A 56 -7.59 -0.64 -20.95
N GLY A 57 -8.34 0.46 -21.09
CA GLY A 57 -9.56 0.71 -20.32
C GLY A 57 -9.35 0.96 -18.83
N PHE A 58 -8.13 1.32 -18.42
CA PHE A 58 -7.83 1.63 -17.02
C PHE A 58 -7.89 3.14 -16.78
N ASP A 59 -8.80 3.56 -15.89
CA ASP A 59 -9.09 4.95 -15.55
C ASP A 59 -8.04 5.60 -14.63
N GLY A 60 -7.08 4.83 -14.12
CA GLY A 60 -6.05 5.33 -13.21
C GLY A 60 -6.45 5.28 -11.74
N LEU A 61 -7.66 4.81 -11.41
CA LEU A 61 -8.12 4.66 -10.03
C LEU A 61 -8.00 3.21 -9.58
N ILE A 62 -7.42 3.01 -8.40
CA ILE A 62 -7.30 1.69 -7.78
C ILE A 62 -8.06 1.76 -6.46
N TYR A 63 -9.19 1.06 -6.41
CA TYR A 63 -10.04 0.99 -5.22
C TYR A 63 -9.45 -0.01 -4.22
N CYS A 64 -9.27 0.43 -2.99
CA CYS A 64 -8.65 -0.35 -1.93
C CYS A 64 -9.49 -0.36 -0.66
N GLN A 65 -9.32 -1.44 0.11
CA GLN A 65 -9.80 -1.54 1.48
C GLN A 65 -8.71 -2.14 2.36
N VAL A 66 -8.50 -1.54 3.53
CA VAL A 66 -7.60 -2.11 4.54
C VAL A 66 -8.28 -3.30 5.21
N LEU A 67 -7.73 -4.50 5.01
CA LEU A 67 -8.33 -5.73 5.54
C LEU A 67 -7.93 -6.03 6.98
N LYS A 68 -6.66 -5.82 7.31
CA LYS A 68 -6.08 -6.08 8.62
C LYS A 68 -4.87 -5.18 8.84
N VAL A 69 -4.70 -4.69 10.06
CA VAL A 69 -3.51 -3.99 10.53
C VAL A 69 -3.11 -4.61 11.86
N GLN A 70 -1.82 -4.87 12.03
CA GLN A 70 -1.26 -5.34 13.29
C GLN A 70 0.03 -4.55 13.52
N PRO A 71 0.01 -3.51 14.38
CA PRO A 71 1.22 -2.80 14.75
C PRO A 71 2.16 -3.73 15.54
N ASP A 72 3.47 -3.48 15.44
CA ASP A 72 4.52 -4.23 16.15
C ASP A 72 4.50 -3.97 17.66
N HIS A 73 3.85 -2.88 18.08
CA HIS A 73 3.77 -2.42 19.47
C HIS A 73 2.41 -2.78 20.09
N GLU A 74 2.31 -3.99 20.62
CA GLU A 74 1.40 -4.31 21.74
C GLU A 74 2.24 -4.78 22.93
#